data_AF-A0A258ETJ2-F1
#
_entry.id   AF-A0A258ETJ2-F1
#
_cell.length_a   1.000
_cell.length_b   1.000
_cell.length_c   1.000
_cell.angle_alpha   90.00
_cell.angle_beta   90.00
_cell.angle_gamma   90.00
#
_symmetry.space_group_name_H-M   'P 1'
#
loop_
_entity.id
_entity.type
_entity.pdbx_description
1 polymer ?
#
loop_
_entity_poly.entity_id
_entity_poly.type
_entity_poly.pdbx_seq_one_letter_code
_entity_poly.pdbx_strand_id
1 'polypeptide(L)'
;GTGMGTRFRLDDLRYEKIIIMTDADVDGAHIASLLMTFFFTQMRPLIDKGHLYLACPPLYRLTQGARRMYVADDVEKELWMAKGLGGKGKIDVQRFKGLGEMDAKDLKDTTMNPLTRKLIRVSIDEDEPGDTSNLVERLMGKKPELRFQYIQENARFVEELDV
;
A
#
# COMPACT_ATOMS: atom_id res chain seq x y z
N GLY A 1 2.49 16.65 -14.79
CA GLY A 1 1.87 16.87 -16.11
C GLY A 1 0.66 17.76 -15.96
N THR A 2 -0.25 17.39 -15.06
CA THR A 2 -1.58 17.96 -14.88
C THR A 2 -1.67 19.30 -14.13
N GLY A 3 -0.59 19.82 -13.54
CA GLY A 3 -0.67 20.95 -12.60
C GLY A 3 -1.19 20.53 -11.21
N MET A 4 -1.48 21.49 -10.34
CA MET A 4 -1.93 21.28 -8.95
C MET A 4 -3.02 22.29 -8.58
N GLY A 5 -3.90 21.89 -7.66
CA GLY A 5 -4.95 22.75 -7.10
C GLY A 5 -5.82 23.37 -8.19
N THR A 6 -5.95 24.70 -8.17
CA THR A 6 -6.78 25.46 -9.12
C THR A 6 -6.28 25.43 -10.57
N ARG A 7 -5.03 25.00 -10.80
CA ARG A 7 -4.44 24.86 -12.14
C ARG A 7 -4.47 23.41 -12.65
N PHE A 8 -5.15 22.52 -11.94
CA PHE A 8 -5.23 21.12 -12.31
C PHE A 8 -6.04 20.93 -13.60
N ARG A 9 -5.46 20.21 -14.57
CA ARG A 9 -6.11 19.79 -15.82
C ARG A 9 -5.88 18.31 -16.04
N LEU A 10 -6.98 17.55 -16.12
CA LEU A 10 -6.92 16.11 -16.32
C LEU A 10 -6.38 15.74 -17.72
N ASP A 11 -6.65 16.56 -18.72
CA ASP A 11 -6.22 16.30 -20.11
C ASP A 11 -4.68 16.30 -20.28
N ASP A 12 -3.96 16.96 -19.36
CA ASP A 12 -2.50 16.98 -19.33
C ASP A 12 -1.90 15.74 -18.61
N LEU A 13 -2.73 14.72 -18.33
CA LEU A 13 -2.32 13.48 -17.67
C LEU A 13 -1.48 12.61 -18.61
N ARG A 14 -0.27 12.30 -18.16
CA ARG A 14 0.70 11.48 -18.93
C ARG A 14 0.63 10.00 -18.61
N TYR A 15 0.12 9.66 -17.43
CA TYR A 15 0.07 8.29 -16.93
C TYR A 15 -1.30 8.03 -16.33
N GLU A 16 -2.04 7.10 -16.91
CA GLU A 16 -3.38 6.72 -16.42
C GLU A 16 -3.32 5.95 -15.10
N LYS A 17 -2.17 5.38 -14.74
CA LYS A 17 -1.97 4.65 -13.49
C LYS A 17 -0.78 5.22 -12.74
N ILE A 18 -1.07 5.81 -11.60
CA ILE A 18 -0.09 6.28 -10.62
C ILE A 18 -0.08 5.26 -9.50
N ILE A 19 1.02 4.55 -9.35
CA ILE A 19 1.16 3.50 -8.33
C ILE A 19 2.14 4.01 -7.27
N ILE A 20 1.64 4.23 -6.06
CA ILE A 20 2.46 4.46 -4.88
C ILE A 20 3.01 3.10 -4.46
N MET A 21 4.33 2.95 -4.54
CA MET A 21 5.04 1.74 -4.12
C MET A 21 6.05 2.13 -3.06
N THR A 22 5.74 1.80 -1.81
CA THR A 22 6.56 2.05 -0.62
C THR A 22 6.92 0.72 0.03
N ASP A 23 7.86 0.75 0.96
CA ASP A 23 8.25 -0.43 1.75
C ASP A 23 7.07 -0.90 2.62
N ALA A 24 7.11 -2.18 2.99
CA ALA A 24 6.08 -2.84 3.80
C ALA A 24 6.26 -2.61 5.31
N ASP A 25 6.96 -1.54 5.68
CA ASP A 25 7.27 -1.15 7.05
C ASP A 25 6.46 0.08 7.50
N VAL A 26 6.63 0.45 8.76
CA VAL A 26 5.94 1.59 9.38
C VAL A 26 6.28 2.92 8.70
N ASP A 27 7.52 3.06 8.23
CA ASP A 27 7.98 4.25 7.53
C ASP A 27 7.37 4.34 6.12
N GLY A 28 7.24 3.21 5.43
CA GLY A 28 6.55 3.08 4.16
C GLY A 28 5.07 3.44 4.28
N ALA A 29 4.39 2.96 5.33
CA ALA A 29 3.01 3.34 5.63
C ALA A 29 2.86 4.86 5.88
N HIS A 30 3.82 5.46 6.57
CA HIS A 30 3.85 6.90 6.79
C HIS A 30 4.05 7.69 5.49
N ILE A 31 5.01 7.29 4.64
CA ILE A 31 5.24 7.91 3.32
C ILE A 31 4.01 7.78 2.43
N ALA A 32 3.39 6.59 2.38
CA ALA A 32 2.17 6.37 1.63
C ALA A 32 1.05 7.30 2.09
N SER A 33 0.88 7.50 3.40
CA SER A 33 -0.10 8.41 3.99
C SER A 33 0.14 9.87 3.59
N LEU A 34 1.40 10.32 3.57
CA LEU A 34 1.78 11.66 3.11
C LEU A 34 1.48 11.85 1.62
N LEU A 35 1.81 10.87 0.78
CA LEU A 35 1.53 10.92 -0.66
C LEU A 35 0.03 10.90 -0.94
N MET A 36 -0.74 10.05 -0.27
CA MET A 36 -2.20 10.02 -0.37
C MET A 36 -2.81 11.36 0.02
N THR A 37 -2.33 11.98 1.11
CA THR A 37 -2.75 13.32 1.54
C THR A 37 -2.42 14.39 0.50
N PHE A 38 -1.24 14.30 -0.12
CA PHE A 38 -0.85 15.20 -1.20
C PHE A 38 -1.77 15.06 -2.42
N PHE A 39 -2.05 13.84 -2.87
CA PHE A 39 -2.98 13.61 -3.98
C PHE A 39 -4.39 14.06 -3.65
N PHE A 40 -4.86 13.81 -2.43
CA PHE A 40 -6.17 14.25 -1.97
C PHE A 40 -6.31 15.77 -1.95
N THR A 41 -5.30 16.50 -1.46
CA THR A 41 -5.38 17.96 -1.31
C THR A 41 -5.06 18.72 -2.60
N GLN A 42 -4.11 18.23 -3.42
CA GLN A 42 -3.61 18.95 -4.58
C GLN A 42 -4.15 18.43 -5.92
N MET A 43 -4.58 17.16 -5.97
CA MET A 43 -4.92 16.47 -7.21
C MET A 43 -6.13 15.55 -7.05
N ARG A 44 -7.12 15.94 -6.24
CA ARG A 44 -8.32 15.14 -5.94
C ARG A 44 -8.96 14.47 -7.17
N PRO A 45 -9.11 15.16 -8.33
CA PRO A 45 -9.73 14.54 -9.49
C PRO A 45 -9.00 13.28 -10.02
N LEU A 46 -7.71 13.09 -9.71
CA LEU A 46 -7.00 11.85 -10.04
C LEU A 46 -7.52 10.66 -9.23
N ILE A 47 -7.88 10.88 -7.97
CA ILE A 47 -8.44 9.85 -7.10
C ILE A 47 -9.87 9.55 -7.54
N ASP A 48 -10.68 10.59 -7.77
CA ASP A 48 -12.08 10.44 -8.20
C ASP A 48 -12.20 9.68 -9.54
N LYS A 49 -11.24 9.89 -10.46
CA LYS A 49 -11.16 9.16 -11.73
C LYS A 49 -10.48 7.80 -11.64
N GLY A 50 -10.03 7.39 -10.45
CA GLY A 50 -9.48 6.06 -10.20
C GLY A 50 -8.07 5.84 -10.77
N HIS A 51 -7.27 6.90 -10.90
CA HIS A 51 -5.90 6.82 -11.42
C HIS A 51 -4.85 6.51 -10.35
N LEU A 52 -5.19 6.60 -9.05
CA LEU A 52 -4.28 6.37 -7.94
C LEU A 52 -4.40 4.94 -7.38
N TYR A 53 -3.25 4.29 -7.20
CA TYR A 53 -3.15 2.92 -6.71
C TYR A 53 -2.04 2.80 -5.66
N LEU A 54 -2.19 1.85 -4.74
CA LEU A 54 -1.14 1.38 -3.84
C LEU A 54 -0.66 0.01 -4.31
N ALA A 55 0.64 -0.18 -4.39
CA ALA A 55 1.24 -1.49 -4.60
C ALA A 55 1.31 -2.25 -3.29
N CYS A 56 1.00 -3.55 -3.34
CA CYS A 56 1.14 -4.46 -2.20
C CYS A 56 2.30 -5.43 -2.49
N PRO A 57 3.54 -5.10 -2.06
CA PRO A 57 4.65 -6.04 -2.14
C PRO A 57 4.39 -7.26 -1.23
N PRO A 58 4.90 -8.45 -1.60
CA PRO A 58 4.80 -9.62 -0.73
C PRO A 58 5.72 -9.49 0.49
N LEU A 59 5.27 -10.00 1.64
CA LEU A 59 6.08 -10.07 2.86
C LEU A 59 7.03 -11.26 2.88
N TYR A 60 6.66 -12.38 2.23
CA TYR A 60 7.49 -13.58 2.23
C TYR A 60 7.62 -14.21 0.85
N ARG A 61 8.75 -14.90 0.64
CA ARG A 61 8.98 -15.85 -0.44
C ARG A 61 9.18 -17.24 0.15
N LEU A 62 8.35 -18.18 -0.27
CA LEU A 62 8.43 -19.59 0.09
C LEU A 62 9.00 -20.38 -1.08
N THR A 63 10.03 -21.18 -0.82
CA THR A 63 10.71 -21.99 -1.85
C THR A 63 10.75 -23.45 -1.44
N GLN A 64 10.28 -24.35 -2.31
CA GLN A 64 10.36 -25.80 -2.10
C GLN A 64 10.83 -26.49 -3.39
N GLY A 65 12.10 -26.89 -3.41
CA GLY A 65 12.74 -27.42 -4.61
C GLY A 65 12.71 -26.39 -5.75
N ALA A 66 12.06 -26.72 -6.86
CA ALA A 66 11.93 -25.82 -8.01
C ALA A 66 10.72 -24.86 -7.94
N ARG A 67 9.84 -25.00 -6.94
CA ARG A 67 8.65 -24.16 -6.79
C ARG A 67 8.95 -22.97 -5.88
N ARG A 68 8.55 -21.79 -6.34
CA ARG A 68 8.60 -20.53 -5.59
C ARG A 68 7.20 -19.92 -5.53
N MET A 69 6.86 -19.35 -4.38
CA MET A 69 5.60 -18.64 -4.16
C MET A 69 5.87 -17.41 -3.31
N TYR A 70 5.14 -16.33 -3.57
CA TYR A 70 5.18 -15.11 -2.78
C TYR A 70 3.85 -14.97 -2.05
N VAL A 71 3.92 -14.63 -0.76
CA VAL A 71 2.74 -14.51 0.11
C VAL A 71 2.75 -13.13 0.76
N ALA A 72 1.55 -12.59 0.97
CA ALA A 72 1.38 -11.20 1.39
C ALA A 72 1.33 -11.03 2.91
N ASP A 73 0.93 -12.07 3.65
CA ASP A 73 0.69 -12.02 5.09
C ASP A 73 1.20 -13.30 5.79
N ASP A 74 1.25 -13.26 7.12
CA ASP A 74 1.67 -14.40 7.93
C ASP A 74 0.66 -15.57 7.89
N VAL A 75 -0.62 -15.29 7.66
CA VAL A 75 -1.68 -16.32 7.62
C VAL A 75 -1.52 -17.22 6.39
N GLU A 76 -1.35 -16.63 5.21
CA GLU A 76 -1.04 -17.32 3.96
C GLU A 76 0.28 -18.10 4.11
N LYS A 77 1.29 -17.50 4.76
CA LYS A 77 2.56 -18.16 5.01
C LYS A 77 2.37 -19.46 5.81
N GLU A 78 1.68 -19.42 6.95
CA GLU A 78 1.43 -20.61 7.78
C GLU A 78 0.59 -21.66 7.04
N LEU A 79 -0.42 -21.22 6.28
CA LEU A 79 -1.25 -22.10 5.45
C LEU A 79 -0.39 -22.89 4.44
N TRP A 80 0.51 -22.22 3.74
CA TRP A 80 1.39 -22.85 2.75
C TRP A 80 2.51 -23.67 3.38
N MET A 81 2.98 -23.29 4.57
CA MET A 81 3.91 -24.08 5.36
C MET A 81 3.30 -25.43 5.78
N ALA A 82 2.02 -25.44 6.18
CA ALA A 82 1.30 -26.65 6.56
C ALA A 82 0.91 -27.52 5.34
N LYS A 83 0.43 -26.89 4.26
CA LYS A 83 -0.03 -27.59 3.05
C LYS A 83 1.11 -28.14 2.20
N GLY A 84 2.22 -27.42 2.16
CA GLY A 84 3.31 -27.67 1.22
C GLY A 84 3.06 -27.07 -0.16
N LEU A 85 4.15 -26.71 -0.84
CA LEU A 85 4.13 -26.16 -2.20
C LEU A 85 4.09 -27.26 -3.27
N GLY A 86 4.17 -28.53 -2.86
CA GLY A 86 4.24 -29.69 -3.75
C GLY A 86 5.62 -29.91 -4.37
N GLY A 87 6.68 -29.36 -3.77
CA GLY A 87 8.07 -29.58 -4.13
C GLY A 87 8.74 -30.69 -3.31
N LYS A 88 9.97 -31.07 -3.67
CA LYS A 88 10.80 -31.98 -2.87
C LYS A 88 11.60 -31.18 -1.83
N GLY A 89 11.67 -31.69 -0.60
CA GLY A 89 12.48 -31.11 0.47
C GLY A 89 11.73 -30.16 1.42
N LYS A 90 12.48 -29.53 2.32
CA LYS A 90 11.96 -28.54 3.27
C LYS A 90 11.61 -27.23 2.54
N ILE A 91 10.67 -26.49 3.10
CA ILE A 91 10.31 -25.15 2.61
C ILE A 91 11.30 -24.16 3.21
N ASP A 92 11.96 -23.40 2.35
CA ASP A 92 12.80 -22.26 2.71
C ASP A 92 11.94 -20.98 2.70
N VAL A 93 12.08 -20.18 3.75
CA VAL A 93 11.29 -18.96 3.96
C VAL A 93 12.21 -17.76 3.97
N GLN A 94 12.00 -16.84 3.05
CA GLN A 94 12.65 -15.54 3.05
C GLN A 94 11.61 -14.45 3.33
N ARG A 95 11.89 -13.59 4.31
CA ARG A 95 11.07 -12.41 4.61
C ARG A 95 11.66 -11.19 3.92
N PHE A 96 10.81 -10.32 3.39
CA PHE A 96 11.16 -9.01 2.87
C PHE A 96 10.63 -7.95 3.84
N LYS A 97 11.52 -7.12 4.41
CA LYS A 97 11.12 -5.98 5.24
C LYS A 97 10.95 -4.69 4.44
N GLY A 98 11.64 -4.59 3.30
CA GLY A 98 11.57 -3.46 2.40
C GLY A 98 11.89 -3.85 0.97
N LEU A 99 11.58 -2.97 0.02
CA LEU A 99 11.79 -3.21 -1.40
C LEU A 99 13.27 -3.37 -1.75
N GLY A 100 14.17 -2.76 -0.96
CA GLY A 100 15.62 -2.89 -1.11
C GLY A 100 16.18 -4.28 -0.80
N GLU A 101 15.43 -5.12 -0.09
CA GLU A 101 15.81 -6.52 0.18
C GLU A 101 15.41 -7.47 -0.96
N MET A 102 14.61 -6.99 -1.92
CA MET A 102 14.19 -7.75 -3.08
C MET A 102 15.19 -7.59 -4.22
N ASP A 103 15.52 -8.69 -4.90
CA ASP A 103 16.26 -8.59 -6.15
C ASP A 103 15.36 -8.04 -7.28
N ALA A 104 15.99 -7.59 -8.37
CA ALA A 104 15.26 -6.99 -9.49
C ALA A 104 14.26 -7.97 -10.15
N LYS A 105 14.49 -9.28 -10.04
CA LYS A 105 13.63 -10.30 -10.62
C LYS A 105 12.37 -10.49 -9.77
N ASP A 106 12.54 -10.56 -8.45
CA ASP A 106 11.46 -10.65 -7.48
C ASP A 106 10.57 -9.41 -7.56
N LEU A 107 11.16 -8.21 -7.59
CA LEU A 107 10.39 -6.97 -7.74
C LEU A 107 9.61 -6.95 -9.07
N LYS A 108 10.26 -7.33 -10.17
CA LYS A 108 9.62 -7.39 -11.48
C LYS A 108 8.44 -8.38 -11.50
N ASP A 109 8.66 -9.58 -10.94
CA ASP A 109 7.68 -10.67 -10.96
C ASP A 109 6.51 -10.44 -10.00
N THR A 110 6.71 -9.67 -8.92
CA THR A 110 5.72 -9.53 -7.85
C THR A 110 4.97 -8.20 -7.89
N THR A 111 5.66 -7.06 -7.98
CA THR A 111 5.01 -5.74 -7.85
C THR A 111 4.84 -5.03 -9.18
N MET A 112 5.72 -5.30 -10.17
CA MET A 112 5.69 -4.59 -11.45
C MET A 112 4.88 -5.31 -12.54
N ASN A 113 4.91 -6.64 -12.56
CA ASN A 113 4.27 -7.43 -13.60
C ASN A 113 2.73 -7.29 -13.55
N PRO A 114 2.08 -6.77 -14.61
CA PRO A 114 0.63 -6.56 -14.64
C PRO A 114 -0.23 -7.80 -14.40
N LEU A 115 0.30 -9.01 -14.67
CA LEU A 115 -0.42 -10.27 -14.52
C LEU A 115 -0.43 -10.80 -13.09
N THR A 116 0.57 -10.44 -12.29
CA THR A 116 0.81 -11.02 -10.96
C THR A 116 0.75 -9.98 -9.84
N ARG A 117 0.92 -8.70 -10.17
CA ARG A 117 0.89 -7.63 -9.17
C ARG A 117 -0.49 -7.48 -8.54
N LYS A 118 -0.49 -7.28 -7.22
CA LYS A 118 -1.66 -6.87 -6.45
C LYS A 118 -1.61 -5.35 -6.27
N LEU A 119 -2.66 -4.67 -6.73
CA LEU A 119 -2.83 -3.22 -6.59
C LEU A 119 -4.14 -2.94 -5.87
N ILE A 120 -4.11 -2.06 -4.88
CA ILE A 120 -5.30 -1.50 -4.25
C ILE A 120 -5.60 -0.18 -4.94
N ARG A 121 -6.80 -0.03 -5.52
CA ARG A 121 -7.23 1.25 -6.08
C ARG A 121 -7.68 2.16 -4.95
N VAL A 122 -7.13 3.37 -4.88
CA VAL A 122 -7.54 4.37 -3.89
C VAL A 122 -8.82 5.04 -4.38
N SER A 123 -9.83 5.08 -3.52
CA SER A 123 -11.10 5.79 -3.73
C SER A 123 -11.43 6.64 -2.51
N ILE A 124 -12.19 7.71 -2.73
CA ILE A 124 -12.74 8.52 -1.65
C ILE A 124 -14.15 8.00 -1.40
N ASP A 125 -14.47 7.78 -0.14
CA ASP A 125 -15.83 7.46 0.26
C ASP A 125 -16.69 8.73 0.17
N GLU A 126 -17.81 8.63 -0.56
CA GLU A 126 -18.76 9.73 -0.73
C GLU A 126 -20.02 9.56 0.13
N ASP A 127 -20.17 8.43 0.83
CA ASP A 127 -21.34 8.14 1.66
C ASP A 127 -21.46 9.15 2.83
N GLU A 128 -20.32 9.63 3.35
CA GLU A 128 -20.24 10.69 4.36
C GLU A 128 -19.39 11.88 3.87
N PRO A 129 -20.02 12.85 3.17
CA PRO A 129 -19.31 13.99 2.60
C PRO A 129 -18.59 14.82 3.66
N GLY A 130 -17.26 14.90 3.54
CA GLY A 130 -16.41 15.73 4.39
C GLY A 130 -15.61 14.95 5.43
N ASP A 131 -15.94 13.69 5.69
CA ASP A 131 -15.27 12.91 6.73
C ASP A 131 -13.82 12.58 6.38
N THR A 132 -13.55 12.21 5.13
CA THR A 132 -12.17 12.07 4.66
C THR A 132 -11.38 13.37 4.81
N SER A 133 -11.99 14.53 4.54
CA SER A 133 -11.33 15.84 4.67
C SER A 133 -11.04 16.18 6.14
N ASN A 134 -12.01 15.91 7.01
CA ASN A 134 -11.87 16.10 8.46
C ASN A 134 -10.78 15.20 9.03
N LEU A 135 -10.72 13.95 8.60
CA LEU A 135 -9.69 12.99 9.02
C LEU A 135 -8.30 13.44 8.56
N VAL A 136 -8.17 13.87 7.29
CA VAL A 136 -6.92 14.41 6.75
C VAL A 136 -6.47 15.64 7.53
N GLU A 137 -7.36 16.58 7.86
CA GLU A 137 -7.01 17.76 8.66
C GLU A 137 -6.65 17.40 10.11
N ARG A 138 -7.37 16.46 10.75
CA ARG A 138 -7.06 16.00 12.11
C ARG A 138 -5.68 15.32 12.18
N LEU A 139 -5.34 14.49 11.20
CA LEU A 139 -4.09 13.73 11.19
C LEU A 139 -2.91 14.54 10.63
N MET A 140 -3.10 15.28 9.54
CA MET A 140 -2.01 15.94 8.79
C MET A 140 -2.01 17.46 8.92
N GLY A 141 -3.00 18.04 9.61
CA GLY A 141 -3.09 19.49 9.83
C GLY A 141 -2.09 20.03 10.84
N LYS A 142 -2.18 21.34 11.09
CA LYS A 142 -1.20 22.09 11.90
C LYS A 142 -1.40 21.96 13.42
N LYS A 143 -2.54 21.45 13.86
CA LYS A 143 -2.92 21.36 15.28
C LYS A 143 -2.49 20.02 15.87
N PRO A 144 -1.38 19.95 16.64
CA PRO A 144 -0.90 18.68 17.19
C PRO A 144 -1.87 18.10 18.22
N GLU A 145 -2.69 18.92 18.88
CA GLU A 145 -3.64 18.47 19.91
C GLU A 145 -4.72 17.55 19.32
N LEU A 146 -5.23 17.88 18.13
CA LEU A 146 -6.25 17.07 17.44
C LEU A 146 -5.70 15.71 17.01
N ARG A 147 -4.45 15.68 16.54
CA ARG A 147 -3.74 14.46 16.18
C ARG A 147 -3.54 13.58 17.42
N PHE A 148 -3.06 14.19 18.51
CA PHE A 148 -2.82 13.48 19.76
C PHE A 148 -4.11 12.87 20.33
N GLN A 149 -5.20 13.63 20.34
CA GLN A 149 -6.51 13.13 20.76
C GLN A 149 -6.96 11.95 19.89
N TYR A 150 -6.87 12.07 18.56
CA TYR A 150 -7.24 10.97 17.66
C TYR A 150 -6.42 9.71 17.93
N ILE A 151 -5.10 9.83 18.11
CA ILE A 151 -4.24 8.71 18.43
C ILE A 151 -4.64 8.09 19.77
N GLN A 152 -4.92 8.87 20.81
CA GLN A 152 -5.34 8.32 22.11
C GLN A 152 -6.69 7.57 22.04
N GLU A 153 -7.66 8.13 21.31
CA GLU A 153 -8.99 7.53 21.14
C GLU A 153 -8.92 6.21 20.36
N ASN A 154 -8.05 6.12 19.35
CA ASN A 154 -8.04 5.01 18.39
C ASN A 154 -6.90 4.00 18.61
N ALA A 155 -5.80 4.37 19.27
CA ALA A 155 -4.64 3.48 19.44
C ALA A 155 -4.93 2.20 20.25
N ARG A 156 -5.97 2.21 21.09
CA ARG A 156 -6.41 1.01 21.82
C ARG A 156 -7.15 -0.01 20.95
N PHE A 157 -7.69 0.43 19.80
CA PHE A 157 -8.37 -0.42 18.84
C PHE A 157 -7.43 -0.95 17.76
N VAL A 158 -6.17 -0.49 17.76
CA VAL A 158 -5.09 -0.97 16.88
C VAL A 158 -4.46 -2.25 17.49
N GLU A 159 -5.28 -3.25 17.76
CA GLU A 159 -4.82 -4.63 17.92
C GLU A 159 -5.03 -5.44 16.61
N GLU A 160 -5.80 -4.89 15.65
CA GLU A 160 -6.08 -5.46 14.32
C GLU A 160 -5.46 -4.62 13.18
N LEU A 161 -4.21 -4.20 13.30
CA LEU A 161 -3.39 -3.90 12.12
C LEU A 161 -2.52 -5.14 11.85
N ASP A 162 -3.11 -6.14 11.17
CA ASP A 162 -2.51 -7.40 10.68
C ASP A 162 -1.00 -7.25 10.32
N VAL A 163 -0.01 -8.01 10.82
CA VAL A 163 0.25 -9.48 10.76
C VAL A 163 0.08 -10.10 9.38
#